data_AF-A0A255S9V4-F1
#
_entry.id   AF-A0A255S9V4-F1
#
_cell.length_a   1.000
_cell.length_b   1.000
_cell.length_c   1.000
_cell.angle_alpha   90.00
_cell.angle_beta   90.00
_cell.angle_gamma   90.00
#
_symmetry.space_group_name_H-M   'P 1'
#
loop_
_entity.id
_entity.type
_entity.pdbx_description
1 polymer ?
#
loop_
_entity_poly.entity_id
_entity_poly.type
_entity_poly.pdbx_seq_one_letter_code
_entity_poly.pdbx_strand_id
1 'polypeptide(L)'
;MKKLFTTVMLTLALTSTMAQQTVQQSADYVPTKENLEARKHFQDEKFGIFLHWGLYAMLATGEWTMHNADLNYKEYAKLAGGFYPSRFNAKEWVEQIKASGAKYICFTTRHHEGFSMFDTKYSDYNVVKATPFKRDIVKELADECHRQGIDIHFYYSHIDWQREDAPLGRTGHGTGRPKDKQNWKSYYKFMNNQLTELLTNYGKVGAIWFDGWWDQDINPSFDWQLPEQYALIHSLQPACLIGNNHHVTPFPGEDFQMFERDLPGENSAGLSGQSISQLPLETCETMNGMWGYKITDQNYKSTHTLIQYLVKAAGKNANLLMNIGPQPDGCLPAVAVERLKEMGDWMKVYGETIYGTRGGFVAPHDWGVTTQKDNRLFVHILNLQDKVLYLPTGNKQMKKAVDFVSRKAVKMQKCQGGVILTLDAVPTAVDQVIEIGFIQ
;
A
#
# COMPACT_ATOMS: atom_id res chain seq x y z
N MET A 1 -36.87 32.61 82.85
CA MET A 1 -36.11 33.88 82.88
C MET A 1 -35.02 33.82 81.82
N LYS A 2 -34.99 34.82 80.92
CA LYS A 2 -33.89 35.23 79.99
C LYS A 2 -33.46 34.20 78.92
N LYS A 3 -33.72 34.40 77.62
CA LYS A 3 -32.99 35.27 76.63
C LYS A 3 -31.47 34.97 76.68
N LEU A 4 -30.69 34.72 75.62
CA LEU A 4 -30.72 35.18 74.23
C LEU A 4 -29.55 34.47 73.46
N PHE A 5 -29.78 34.10 72.19
CA PHE A 5 -28.89 34.23 71.02
C PHE A 5 -27.48 33.61 70.93
N THR A 6 -27.38 32.72 69.91
CA THR A 6 -26.45 32.75 68.76
C THR A 6 -24.98 32.41 68.96
N THR A 7 -24.56 31.28 68.36
CA THR A 7 -23.44 31.20 67.42
C THR A 7 -23.61 29.92 66.59
N VAL A 8 -24.00 30.07 65.32
CA VAL A 8 -23.92 28.99 64.32
C VAL A 8 -22.48 28.97 63.83
N MET A 9 -21.72 27.93 64.19
CA MET A 9 -20.39 27.70 63.63
C MET A 9 -20.54 27.08 62.24
N LEU A 10 -19.98 27.81 61.27
CA LEU A 10 -19.84 27.47 59.87
C LEU A 10 -18.77 26.37 59.71
N THR A 11 -19.16 25.12 59.48
CA THR A 11 -18.22 24.07 59.02
C THR A 11 -18.18 24.07 57.50
N LEU A 12 -17.11 24.65 56.93
CA LEU A 12 -16.72 24.44 55.54
C LEU A 12 -16.33 22.96 55.35
N ALA A 13 -17.23 22.17 54.77
CA ALA A 13 -16.86 20.93 54.10
C ALA A 13 -16.44 21.28 52.66
N LEU A 14 -15.14 21.43 52.43
CA LEU A 14 -14.55 21.45 51.10
C LEU A 14 -14.69 20.05 50.50
N THR A 15 -15.77 19.82 49.76
CA THR A 15 -15.88 18.70 48.83
C THR A 15 -14.95 18.98 47.65
N SER A 16 -13.80 18.32 47.65
CA SER A 16 -12.95 18.22 46.46
C SER A 16 -13.74 17.47 45.38
N THR A 17 -14.37 18.21 44.47
CA THR A 17 -14.85 17.67 43.20
C THR A 17 -13.64 17.19 42.43
N MET A 18 -13.37 15.89 42.48
CA MET A 18 -12.53 15.25 41.48
C MET A 18 -13.22 15.45 40.13
N ALA A 19 -12.65 16.32 39.30
CA ALA A 19 -12.94 16.32 37.88
C ALA A 19 -12.48 14.96 37.35
N GLN A 20 -13.42 14.01 37.24
CA GLN A 20 -13.26 12.86 36.39
C GLN A 20 -13.01 13.42 34.98
N GLN A 21 -11.77 13.32 34.52
CA GLN A 21 -11.50 13.33 33.09
C GLN A 21 -12.23 12.11 32.53
N THR A 22 -13.45 12.34 32.07
CA THR A 22 -14.10 11.46 31.12
C THR A 22 -13.13 11.29 29.97
N VAL A 23 -12.62 10.07 29.80
CA VAL A 23 -11.99 9.63 28.56
C VAL A 23 -12.97 10.01 27.46
N GLN A 24 -12.62 11.05 26.70
CA GLN A 24 -13.39 11.46 25.56
C GLN A 24 -13.26 10.32 24.57
N GLN A 25 -14.29 9.47 24.56
CA GLN A 25 -14.57 8.53 23.49
C GLN A 25 -14.30 9.27 22.20
N SER A 26 -13.29 8.81 21.45
CA SER A 26 -12.81 9.47 20.23
C SER A 26 -14.01 9.87 19.39
N ALA A 27 -14.16 11.16 19.11
CA ALA A 27 -15.14 11.61 18.13
C ALA A 27 -14.95 10.74 16.88
N ASP A 28 -16.03 10.14 16.38
CA ASP A 28 -15.99 9.29 15.19
C ASP A 28 -15.21 10.03 14.09
N TYR A 29 -14.12 9.42 13.59
CA TYR A 29 -13.31 10.03 12.55
C TYR A 29 -14.20 10.34 11.33
N VAL A 30 -14.23 11.61 10.92
CA VAL A 30 -14.92 12.06 9.71
C VAL A 30 -13.86 12.52 8.71
N PRO A 31 -13.70 11.84 7.56
CA PRO A 31 -12.73 12.25 6.55
C PRO A 31 -13.10 13.62 5.97
N THR A 32 -12.10 14.44 5.66
CA THR A 32 -12.28 15.72 4.99
C THR A 32 -12.74 15.52 3.55
N LYS A 33 -13.20 16.59 2.90
CA LYS A 33 -13.56 16.54 1.47
C LYS A 33 -12.35 16.18 0.61
N GLU A 34 -11.20 16.75 0.92
CA GLU A 34 -9.93 16.50 0.25
C GLU A 34 -9.51 15.03 0.36
N ASN A 35 -9.71 14.42 1.55
CA ASN A 35 -9.46 13.00 1.76
C ASN A 35 -10.41 12.12 0.91
N LEU A 36 -11.71 12.43 0.88
CA LEU A 36 -12.68 11.68 0.06
C LEU A 36 -12.36 11.78 -1.45
N GLU A 37 -11.92 12.95 -1.91
CA GLU A 37 -11.45 13.14 -3.29
C GLU A 37 -10.18 12.34 -3.57
N ALA A 38 -9.23 12.32 -2.63
CA ALA A 38 -8.01 11.51 -2.73
C ALA A 38 -8.31 10.00 -2.76
N ARG A 39 -9.25 9.51 -1.95
CA ARG A 39 -9.71 8.10 -1.98
C ARG A 39 -10.30 7.74 -3.35
N LYS A 40 -11.08 8.64 -3.95
CA LYS A 40 -11.64 8.42 -5.29
C LYS A 40 -10.53 8.40 -6.34
N HIS A 41 -9.62 9.37 -6.30
CA HIS A 41 -8.47 9.44 -7.20
C HIS A 41 -7.63 8.16 -7.13
N PHE A 42 -7.28 7.72 -5.92
CA PHE A 42 -6.56 6.46 -5.69
C PHE A 42 -7.28 5.26 -6.30
N GLN A 43 -8.60 5.11 -6.10
CA GLN A 43 -9.37 4.03 -6.74
C GLN A 43 -9.37 4.10 -8.28
N ASP A 44 -9.21 5.29 -8.86
CA ASP A 44 -9.20 5.50 -10.30
C ASP A 44 -7.82 5.16 -10.92
N GLU A 45 -6.75 5.20 -10.13
CA GLU A 45 -5.37 4.94 -10.55
C GLU A 45 -5.06 3.48 -10.87
N LYS A 46 -5.64 2.53 -10.12
CA LYS A 46 -5.55 1.05 -10.29
C LYS A 46 -4.18 0.39 -10.23
N PHE A 47 -3.09 1.06 -10.58
CA PHE A 47 -1.79 0.43 -10.70
C PHE A 47 -0.67 1.34 -10.18
N GLY A 48 0.11 0.81 -9.23
CA GLY A 48 1.30 1.46 -8.68
C GLY A 48 2.48 0.51 -8.56
N ILE A 49 3.67 1.05 -8.32
CA ILE A 49 4.91 0.30 -8.10
C ILE A 49 5.41 0.47 -6.68
N PHE A 50 5.70 -0.64 -6.01
CA PHE A 50 6.33 -0.67 -4.70
C PHE A 50 7.85 -0.82 -4.86
N LEU A 51 8.61 -0.05 -4.11
CA LEU A 51 10.07 -0.10 -4.09
C LEU A 51 10.57 -0.38 -2.67
N HIS A 52 11.00 -1.62 -2.44
CA HIS A 52 11.71 -2.03 -1.22
C HIS A 52 13.21 -1.90 -1.43
N TRP A 53 13.77 -0.80 -0.96
CA TRP A 53 15.19 -0.52 -1.04
C TRP A 53 15.74 0.04 0.28
N GLY A 54 16.89 -0.50 0.69
CA GLY A 54 17.56 -0.19 1.95
C GLY A 54 18.92 -0.90 2.01
N LEU A 55 19.53 -0.92 3.19
CA LEU A 55 20.85 -1.54 3.37
C LEU A 55 20.82 -3.06 3.12
N TYR A 56 19.68 -3.71 3.37
CA TYR A 56 19.45 -5.12 3.01
C TYR A 56 19.76 -5.45 1.54
N ALA A 57 19.68 -4.50 0.61
CA ALA A 57 20.05 -4.72 -0.78
C ALA A 57 21.54 -5.05 -0.95
N MET A 58 22.42 -4.60 -0.03
CA MET A 58 23.85 -4.92 -0.04
C MET A 58 24.12 -6.38 0.31
N LEU A 59 23.28 -6.98 1.17
CA LEU A 59 23.36 -8.39 1.51
C LEU A 59 22.69 -9.27 0.45
N ALA A 60 21.72 -8.71 -0.28
CA ALA A 60 21.03 -9.35 -1.38
C ALA A 60 20.37 -10.70 -1.01
N THR A 61 19.81 -10.76 0.19
CA THR A 61 19.15 -11.94 0.78
C THR A 61 17.68 -11.67 1.16
N GLY A 62 17.15 -10.49 0.85
CA GLY A 62 15.84 -10.01 1.29
C GLY A 62 15.90 -9.10 2.52
N GLU A 63 14.87 -8.29 2.70
CA GLU A 63 14.74 -7.22 3.70
C GLU A 63 14.66 -7.71 5.15
N TRP A 64 14.20 -8.95 5.35
CA TRP A 64 14.14 -9.61 6.66
C TRP A 64 15.47 -10.19 7.13
N THR A 65 16.55 -10.07 6.35
CA THR A 65 17.83 -10.76 6.64
C THR A 65 18.43 -10.41 7.99
N MET A 66 18.18 -9.21 8.53
CA MET A 66 18.65 -8.82 9.85
C MET A 66 18.01 -9.68 10.96
N HIS A 67 16.70 -9.92 10.85
CA HIS A 67 15.96 -10.77 11.78
C HIS A 67 16.25 -12.25 11.53
N ASN A 68 16.15 -12.72 10.28
CA ASN A 68 16.20 -14.15 9.96
C ASN A 68 17.58 -14.79 10.19
N ALA A 69 18.64 -13.98 10.19
CA ALA A 69 20.01 -14.44 10.42
C ALA A 69 20.60 -13.92 11.75
N ASP A 70 19.76 -13.37 12.64
CA ASP A 70 20.17 -12.85 13.95
C ASP A 70 21.38 -11.91 13.88
N LEU A 71 21.38 -11.03 12.86
CA LEU A 71 22.50 -10.12 12.64
C LEU A 71 22.51 -9.05 13.71
N ASN A 72 23.68 -8.85 14.32
CA ASN A 72 23.82 -7.86 15.38
C ASN A 72 23.51 -6.44 14.87
N TYR A 73 22.64 -5.70 15.56
CA TYR A 73 22.20 -4.37 15.13
C TYR A 73 23.31 -3.35 14.92
N LYS A 74 24.40 -3.43 15.70
CA LYS A 74 25.56 -2.53 15.53
C LYS A 74 26.44 -2.94 14.35
N GLU A 75 26.59 -4.24 14.11
CA GLU A 75 27.33 -4.74 12.95
C GLU A 75 26.58 -4.48 11.65
N TYR A 76 25.26 -4.70 11.65
CA TYR A 76 24.38 -4.39 10.52
C TYR A 76 24.47 -2.92 10.12
N ALA A 77 24.47 -2.01 11.10
CA ALA A 77 24.57 -0.57 10.86
C ALA A 77 25.86 -0.13 10.13
N LYS A 78 26.93 -0.95 10.15
CA LYS A 78 28.17 -0.66 9.42
C LYS A 78 28.00 -0.76 7.90
N LEU A 79 26.97 -1.46 7.40
CA LEU A 79 26.64 -1.52 5.97
C LEU A 79 26.47 -0.11 5.38
N ALA A 80 25.93 0.84 6.15
CA ALA A 80 25.78 2.22 5.72
C ALA A 80 27.10 2.85 5.24
N GLY A 81 28.23 2.50 5.87
CA GLY A 81 29.55 3.01 5.48
C GLY A 81 30.01 2.57 4.08
N GLY A 82 29.42 1.50 3.53
CA GLY A 82 29.68 1.01 2.18
C GLY A 82 28.52 1.25 1.20
N PHE A 83 27.39 1.80 1.64
CA PHE A 83 26.22 2.00 0.79
C PHE A 83 26.46 3.19 -0.16
N TYR A 84 26.80 2.89 -1.41
CA TYR A 84 27.02 3.89 -2.44
C TYR A 84 26.35 3.45 -3.76
N PRO A 85 25.05 3.75 -3.93
CA PRO A 85 24.33 3.39 -5.15
C PRO A 85 24.71 4.32 -6.31
N SER A 86 25.88 4.06 -6.90
CA SER A 86 26.52 4.91 -7.92
C SER A 86 25.68 5.10 -9.18
N ARG A 87 24.68 4.25 -9.41
CA ARG A 87 23.82 4.26 -10.60
C ARG A 87 22.38 4.64 -10.28
N PHE A 88 22.07 5.08 -9.06
CA PHE A 88 20.76 5.61 -8.73
C PHE A 88 20.44 6.88 -9.52
N ASN A 89 19.29 6.86 -10.19
CA ASN A 89 18.75 7.96 -10.98
C ASN A 89 17.23 7.98 -10.85
N ALA A 90 16.71 8.93 -10.05
CA ALA A 90 15.27 9.09 -9.83
C ALA A 90 14.51 9.33 -11.14
N LYS A 91 15.05 10.14 -12.05
CA LYS A 91 14.44 10.40 -13.37
C LYS A 91 14.24 9.13 -14.16
N GLU A 92 15.28 8.30 -14.25
CA GLU A 92 15.21 7.03 -14.99
C GLU A 92 14.18 6.07 -14.36
N TRP A 93 14.17 5.94 -13.02
CA TRP A 93 13.19 5.12 -12.32
C TRP A 93 11.75 5.57 -12.61
N VAL A 94 11.46 6.86 -12.44
CA VAL A 94 10.11 7.39 -12.65
C VAL A 94 9.70 7.29 -14.13
N GLU A 95 10.62 7.48 -15.09
CA GLU A 95 10.36 7.29 -16.53
C GLU A 95 9.99 5.83 -16.84
N GLN A 96 10.75 4.87 -16.34
CA GLN A 96 10.49 3.43 -16.54
C GLN A 96 9.17 3.00 -15.91
N ILE A 97 8.89 3.48 -14.69
CA ILE A 97 7.65 3.18 -13.97
C ILE A 97 6.44 3.81 -14.68
N LYS A 98 6.52 5.08 -15.07
CA LYS A 98 5.47 5.75 -15.84
C LYS A 98 5.19 5.05 -17.17
N ALA A 99 6.23 4.58 -17.85
CA ALA A 99 6.09 3.85 -19.11
C ALA A 99 5.33 2.52 -18.96
N SER A 100 5.33 1.91 -17.77
CA SER A 100 4.52 0.71 -17.47
C SER A 100 3.02 0.97 -17.37
N GLY A 101 2.62 2.24 -17.28
CA GLY A 101 1.24 2.67 -17.03
C GLY A 101 0.97 3.05 -15.58
N ALA A 102 1.79 2.59 -14.62
CA ALA A 102 1.62 2.91 -13.21
C ALA A 102 1.42 4.41 -12.94
N LYS A 103 0.57 4.72 -11.97
CA LYS A 103 0.14 6.08 -11.63
C LYS A 103 0.75 6.61 -10.34
N TYR A 104 1.18 5.71 -9.47
CA TYR A 104 1.83 6.04 -8.23
C TYR A 104 3.02 5.13 -7.92
N ILE A 105 3.92 5.62 -7.08
CA ILE A 105 5.06 4.87 -6.52
C ILE A 105 4.92 4.86 -5.01
N CYS A 106 5.07 3.70 -4.38
CA CYS A 106 5.26 3.57 -2.94
C CYS A 106 6.72 3.24 -2.65
N PHE A 107 7.41 4.07 -1.87
CA PHE A 107 8.83 3.89 -1.58
C PHE A 107 9.08 3.70 -0.08
N THR A 108 9.95 2.75 0.25
CA THR A 108 10.39 2.45 1.62
C THR A 108 11.27 3.58 2.19
N THR A 109 10.64 4.54 2.87
CA THR A 109 11.37 5.64 3.53
C THR A 109 12.16 5.15 4.74
N ARG A 110 11.62 4.13 5.42
CA ARG A 110 12.24 3.41 6.55
C ARG A 110 11.61 2.03 6.67
N HIS A 111 12.41 0.98 6.53
CA HIS A 111 12.00 -0.40 6.77
C HIS A 111 12.35 -0.85 8.20
N HIS A 112 12.01 -2.10 8.57
CA HIS A 112 12.25 -2.67 9.90
C HIS A 112 13.72 -2.61 10.35
N GLU A 113 14.69 -2.60 9.42
CA GLU A 113 16.11 -2.43 9.74
C GLU A 113 16.45 -1.06 10.36
N GLY A 114 15.51 -0.12 10.38
CA GLY A 114 15.64 1.17 11.04
C GLY A 114 16.54 2.15 10.29
N PHE A 115 16.89 1.90 9.03
CA PHE A 115 17.64 2.85 8.22
C PHE A 115 16.71 3.81 7.49
N SER A 116 16.93 5.12 7.63
CA SER A 116 16.14 6.14 6.94
C SER A 116 16.74 6.44 5.56
N MET A 117 15.94 6.30 4.50
CA MET A 117 16.32 6.59 3.11
C MET A 117 16.17 8.08 2.73
N PHE A 118 16.05 8.95 3.72
CA PHE A 118 15.83 10.40 3.59
C PHE A 118 16.63 11.18 4.64
N ASP A 119 16.88 12.49 4.42
CA ASP A 119 17.65 13.31 5.37
C ASP A 119 16.82 13.74 6.59
N THR A 120 16.75 12.85 7.57
CA THR A 120 16.12 13.14 8.86
C THR A 120 17.09 13.82 9.83
N LYS A 121 16.61 14.83 10.57
CA LYS A 121 17.40 15.42 11.68
C LYS A 121 17.35 14.61 12.97
N TYR A 122 16.48 13.60 13.07
CA TYR A 122 16.22 12.87 14.31
C TYR A 122 17.04 11.57 14.46
N SER A 123 17.86 11.24 13.47
CA SER A 123 18.84 10.15 13.53
C SER A 123 19.97 10.41 12.54
N ASP A 124 21.21 10.10 12.93
CA ASP A 124 22.36 10.09 12.02
C ASP A 124 22.41 8.82 11.17
N TYR A 125 21.63 7.78 11.53
CA TYR A 125 21.51 6.54 10.77
C TYR A 125 20.52 6.70 9.61
N ASN A 126 20.95 7.49 8.62
CA ASN A 126 20.21 7.80 7.41
C ASN A 126 21.12 7.89 6.17
N VAL A 127 20.54 7.87 4.99
CA VAL A 127 21.30 7.83 3.72
C VAL A 127 22.23 9.01 3.52
N VAL A 128 21.87 10.21 3.97
CA VAL A 128 22.71 11.40 3.80
C VAL A 128 23.87 11.42 4.79
N LYS A 129 23.62 11.07 6.05
CA LYS A 129 24.62 11.22 7.12
C LYS A 129 25.52 10.00 7.27
N ALA A 130 24.96 8.79 7.24
CA ALA A 130 25.69 7.56 7.54
C ALA A 130 26.42 6.94 6.35
N THR A 131 26.17 7.40 5.11
CA THR A 131 26.72 6.77 3.90
C THR A 131 27.68 7.69 3.15
N PRO A 132 28.56 7.16 2.28
CA PRO A 132 29.33 7.98 1.35
C PRO A 132 28.46 8.58 0.22
N PHE A 133 27.20 8.18 0.06
CA PHE A 133 26.34 8.64 -1.04
C PHE A 133 25.86 10.08 -0.88
N LYS A 134 25.57 10.52 0.35
CA LYS A 134 25.26 11.92 0.75
C LYS A 134 24.06 12.58 0.04
N ARG A 135 23.27 11.83 -0.73
CA ARG A 135 22.09 12.32 -1.47
C ARG A 135 20.80 11.85 -0.81
N ASP A 136 19.80 12.71 -0.79
CA ASP A 136 18.46 12.40 -0.28
C ASP A 136 17.62 11.71 -1.37
N ILE A 137 17.55 10.37 -1.29
CA ILE A 137 16.86 9.53 -2.28
C ILE A 137 15.36 9.83 -2.31
N VAL A 138 14.74 10.00 -1.14
CA VAL A 138 13.30 10.28 -1.05
C VAL A 138 12.98 11.65 -1.64
N LYS A 139 13.83 12.66 -1.42
CA LYS A 139 13.65 13.99 -2.03
C LYS A 139 13.77 13.93 -3.54
N GLU A 140 14.79 13.26 -4.06
CA GLU A 140 14.99 13.11 -5.51
C GLU A 140 13.82 12.36 -6.17
N LEU A 141 13.31 11.30 -5.54
CA LEU A 141 12.14 10.57 -6.05
C LEU A 141 10.86 11.42 -5.99
N ALA A 142 10.59 12.11 -4.88
CA ALA A 142 9.40 12.92 -4.72
C ALA A 142 9.35 14.07 -5.74
N ASP A 143 10.46 14.81 -5.89
CA ASP A 143 10.57 15.91 -6.86
C ASP A 143 10.32 15.43 -8.29
N GLU A 144 10.87 14.27 -8.62
CA GLU A 144 10.76 13.69 -9.95
C GLU A 144 9.36 13.13 -10.23
N CYS A 145 8.73 12.52 -9.24
CA CYS A 145 7.33 12.09 -9.31
C CYS A 145 6.43 13.30 -9.59
N HIS A 146 6.59 14.40 -8.85
CA HIS A 146 5.84 15.64 -9.08
C HIS A 146 6.10 16.23 -10.47
N ARG A 147 7.36 16.23 -10.93
CA ARG A 147 7.74 16.70 -12.27
C ARG A 147 7.07 15.90 -13.38
N GLN A 148 6.92 14.60 -13.19
CA GLN A 148 6.38 13.69 -14.20
C GLN A 148 4.89 13.39 -14.06
N GLY A 149 4.22 13.89 -13.01
CA GLY A 149 2.80 13.64 -12.75
C GLY A 149 2.52 12.19 -12.34
N ILE A 150 3.39 11.63 -11.50
CA ILE A 150 3.21 10.36 -10.80
C ILE A 150 3.00 10.70 -9.31
N ASP A 151 1.99 10.12 -8.67
CA ASP A 151 1.81 10.32 -7.22
C ASP A 151 2.88 9.54 -6.44
N ILE A 152 3.34 10.09 -5.33
CA ILE A 152 4.36 9.48 -4.46
C ILE A 152 3.75 9.14 -3.10
N HIS A 153 3.87 7.88 -2.71
CA HIS A 153 3.46 7.32 -1.44
C HIS A 153 4.71 6.90 -0.66
N PHE A 154 4.64 7.01 0.67
CA PHE A 154 5.74 6.65 1.54
C PHE A 154 5.37 5.48 2.42
N TYR A 155 6.11 4.40 2.28
CA TYR A 155 6.10 3.33 3.25
C TYR A 155 6.89 3.76 4.48
N TYR A 156 6.33 3.46 5.66
CA TYR A 156 6.97 3.72 6.94
C TYR A 156 6.72 2.56 7.90
N SER A 157 7.79 1.96 8.42
CA SER A 157 7.65 0.89 9.40
C SER A 157 7.47 1.40 10.82
N HIS A 158 6.50 0.82 11.52
CA HIS A 158 6.37 0.90 12.97
C HIS A 158 7.47 0.14 13.70
N ILE A 159 7.99 -0.94 13.10
CA ILE A 159 9.07 -1.77 13.64
C ILE A 159 10.41 -1.07 13.41
N ASP A 160 11.30 -1.20 14.39
CA ASP A 160 12.68 -0.77 14.28
C ASP A 160 13.58 -1.74 15.03
N TRP A 161 14.46 -2.42 14.31
CA TRP A 161 15.42 -3.38 14.86
C TRP A 161 16.77 -2.76 15.23
N GLN A 162 16.97 -1.46 15.00
CA GLN A 162 18.22 -0.77 15.27
C GLN A 162 18.14 0.09 16.54
N ARG A 163 17.06 0.86 16.72
CA ARG A 163 16.95 1.82 17.82
C ARG A 163 16.72 1.12 19.14
N GLU A 164 17.54 1.41 20.15
CA GLU A 164 17.45 0.76 21.47
C GLU A 164 16.18 1.13 22.24
N ASP A 165 15.55 2.26 21.94
CA ASP A 165 14.31 2.73 22.58
C ASP A 165 13.03 2.24 21.90
N ALA A 166 13.12 1.63 20.71
CA ALA A 166 11.95 1.05 20.05
C ALA A 166 11.45 -0.20 20.80
N PRO A 167 10.13 -0.40 20.89
CA PRO A 167 9.57 -1.57 21.56
C PRO A 167 9.94 -2.85 20.80
N LEU A 168 10.07 -3.95 21.55
CA LEU A 168 10.29 -5.30 21.05
C LEU A 168 8.96 -6.05 21.06
N GLY A 169 8.43 -6.35 19.88
CA GLY A 169 7.33 -7.29 19.70
C GLY A 169 7.87 -8.70 19.45
N ARG A 170 7.28 -9.45 18.52
CA ARG A 170 7.67 -10.84 18.20
C ARG A 170 8.95 -10.94 17.38
N THR A 171 9.39 -9.88 16.69
CA THR A 171 10.56 -9.88 15.82
C THR A 171 11.79 -9.22 16.45
N GLY A 172 12.96 -9.37 15.81
CA GLY A 172 14.20 -8.69 16.19
C GLY A 172 14.90 -9.21 17.46
N HIS A 173 14.43 -10.28 18.11
CA HIS A 173 15.00 -10.79 19.37
C HIS A 173 16.46 -11.24 19.29
N GLY A 174 16.91 -11.80 18.16
CA GLY A 174 18.29 -12.27 17.99
C GLY A 174 19.27 -11.21 17.51
N THR A 175 18.81 -9.97 17.26
CA THR A 175 19.67 -8.87 16.79
C THR A 175 20.66 -8.36 17.84
N GLY A 176 20.59 -8.87 19.08
CA GLY A 176 21.42 -8.43 20.20
C GLY A 176 21.09 -7.01 20.70
N ARG A 177 19.95 -6.43 20.30
CA ARG A 177 19.45 -5.16 20.81
C ARG A 177 19.12 -5.27 22.32
N PRO A 178 19.53 -4.31 23.16
CA PRO A 178 19.21 -4.33 24.60
C PRO A 178 17.70 -4.32 24.85
N LYS A 179 17.22 -5.21 25.72
CA LYS A 179 15.78 -5.36 26.02
C LYS A 179 15.27 -4.37 27.07
N ASP A 180 16.17 -3.88 27.92
CA ASP A 180 15.89 -3.02 29.07
C ASP A 180 15.83 -1.52 28.70
N LYS A 181 16.21 -1.15 27.48
CA LYS A 181 16.27 0.25 27.01
C LYS A 181 15.01 0.74 26.29
N GLN A 182 14.04 -0.14 26.07
CA GLN A 182 12.80 0.17 25.37
C GLN A 182 12.07 1.35 26.04
N ASN A 183 11.65 2.32 25.24
CA ASN A 183 10.90 3.49 25.69
C ASN A 183 9.95 3.94 24.58
N TRP A 184 8.73 3.40 24.64
CA TRP A 184 7.70 3.69 23.64
C TRP A 184 7.46 5.19 23.46
N LYS A 185 7.38 5.97 24.55
CA LYS A 185 7.16 7.42 24.46
C LYS A 185 8.25 8.15 23.67
N SER A 186 9.51 7.73 23.84
CA SER A 186 10.65 8.26 23.08
C SER A 186 10.55 7.88 21.60
N TYR A 187 10.29 6.60 21.32
CA TYR A 187 10.23 6.09 19.96
C TYR A 187 9.01 6.62 19.17
N TYR A 188 7.84 6.70 19.81
CA TYR A 188 6.63 7.32 19.25
C TYR A 188 6.87 8.77 18.86
N LYS A 189 7.52 9.55 19.73
CA LYS A 189 7.91 10.93 19.42
C LYS A 189 8.87 10.98 18.22
N PHE A 190 9.83 10.06 18.15
CA PHE A 190 10.75 9.95 17.02
C PHE A 190 10.00 9.65 15.71
N MET A 191 9.07 8.69 15.70
CA MET A 191 8.29 8.37 14.50
C MET A 191 7.46 9.56 14.02
N ASN A 192 6.71 10.19 14.92
CA ASN A 192 5.85 11.32 14.56
C ASN A 192 6.65 12.55 14.10
N ASN A 193 7.86 12.73 14.64
CA ASN A 193 8.81 13.72 14.17
C ASN A 193 9.29 13.44 12.73
N GLN A 194 9.56 12.17 12.40
CA GLN A 194 9.93 11.76 11.04
C GLN A 194 8.76 11.85 10.06
N LEU A 195 7.56 11.43 10.45
CA LEU A 195 6.34 11.61 9.66
C LEU A 195 6.08 13.10 9.39
N THR A 196 6.35 13.97 10.37
CA THR A 196 6.29 15.43 10.16
C THR A 196 7.29 15.88 9.10
N GLU A 197 8.54 15.42 9.12
CA GLU A 197 9.51 15.75 8.06
C GLU A 197 9.05 15.26 6.68
N LEU A 198 8.59 14.00 6.59
CA LEU A 198 8.11 13.40 5.34
C LEU A 198 6.91 14.17 4.74
N LEU A 199 6.01 14.67 5.58
CA LEU A 199 4.80 15.38 5.16
C LEU A 199 4.98 16.90 5.05
N THR A 200 6.16 17.45 5.34
CA THR A 200 6.41 18.91 5.25
C THR A 200 7.56 19.29 4.33
N ASN A 201 8.54 18.39 4.09
CA ASN A 201 9.74 18.70 3.32
C ASN A 201 9.75 18.11 1.89
N TYR A 202 8.80 17.23 1.56
CA TYR A 202 8.81 16.44 0.32
C TYR A 202 7.62 16.73 -0.60
N GLY A 203 6.96 17.87 -0.43
CA GLY A 203 5.80 18.27 -1.24
C GLY A 203 4.55 17.44 -0.95
N LYS A 204 3.67 17.29 -1.97
CA LYS A 204 2.44 16.50 -1.85
C LYS A 204 2.77 15.01 -1.73
N VAL A 205 2.27 14.37 -0.67
CA VAL A 205 2.39 12.91 -0.46
C VAL A 205 1.00 12.30 -0.60
N GLY A 206 0.86 11.32 -1.51
CA GLY A 206 -0.43 10.69 -1.80
C GLY A 206 -0.90 9.77 -0.66
N ALA A 207 0.01 9.02 -0.06
CA ALA A 207 -0.31 8.14 1.07
C ALA A 207 0.89 7.87 1.99
N ILE A 208 0.59 7.59 3.26
CA ILE A 208 1.47 6.87 4.18
C ILE A 208 1.01 5.41 4.25
N TRP A 209 1.91 4.50 3.87
CA TRP A 209 1.71 3.07 3.87
C TRP A 209 2.45 2.49 5.08
N PHE A 210 1.73 2.23 6.17
CA PHE A 210 2.30 1.72 7.41
C PHE A 210 2.44 0.21 7.40
N ASP A 211 3.43 -0.28 8.15
CA ASP A 211 3.66 -1.70 8.35
C ASP A 211 4.21 -2.02 9.74
N GLY A 212 4.01 -3.26 10.18
CA GLY A 212 4.64 -3.80 11.39
C GLY A 212 3.85 -3.62 12.69
N TRP A 213 2.63 -3.07 12.62
CA TRP A 213 1.72 -2.98 13.77
C TRP A 213 1.49 -4.35 14.44
N TRP A 214 1.41 -5.40 13.60
CA TRP A 214 1.20 -6.79 14.00
C TRP A 214 2.31 -7.37 14.90
N ASP A 215 3.46 -6.70 15.02
CA ASP A 215 4.60 -7.20 15.82
C ASP A 215 4.27 -7.32 17.30
N GLN A 216 3.30 -6.54 17.79
CA GLN A 216 2.90 -6.48 19.20
C GLN A 216 1.78 -7.46 19.56
N ASP A 217 1.47 -8.44 18.70
CA ASP A 217 0.46 -9.48 18.97
C ASP A 217 0.74 -10.30 20.25
N ILE A 218 2.02 -10.44 20.63
CA ILE A 218 2.46 -11.07 21.88
C ILE A 218 2.29 -10.16 23.12
N ASN A 219 1.99 -8.87 22.92
CA ASN A 219 1.86 -7.84 23.96
C ASN A 219 0.48 -7.15 23.86
N PRO A 220 -0.62 -7.83 24.23
CA PRO A 220 -1.97 -7.34 23.95
C PRO A 220 -2.36 -6.04 24.67
N SER A 221 -1.59 -5.62 25.69
CA SER A 221 -1.78 -4.34 26.37
C SER A 221 -1.00 -3.17 25.74
N PHE A 222 -0.19 -3.44 24.71
CA PHE A 222 0.56 -2.41 24.01
C PHE A 222 -0.37 -1.56 23.16
N ASP A 223 -0.30 -0.24 23.34
CA ASP A 223 -1.07 0.73 22.56
C ASP A 223 -0.14 1.47 21.60
N TRP A 224 -0.39 1.31 20.30
CA TRP A 224 0.31 2.01 19.23
C TRP A 224 -0.06 3.49 19.11
N GLN A 225 -1.10 3.96 19.80
CA GLN A 225 -1.56 5.36 19.77
C GLN A 225 -1.83 5.83 18.33
N LEU A 226 -2.46 4.95 17.54
CA LEU A 226 -2.79 5.18 16.13
C LEU A 226 -3.72 6.38 15.93
N PRO A 227 -4.77 6.61 16.74
CA PRO A 227 -5.66 7.75 16.53
C PRO A 227 -4.92 9.10 16.52
N GLU A 228 -3.99 9.31 17.44
CA GLU A 228 -3.18 10.53 17.53
C GLU A 228 -2.17 10.64 16.38
N GLN A 229 -1.60 9.51 15.94
CA GLN A 229 -0.68 9.49 14.81
C GLN A 229 -1.41 9.79 13.48
N TYR A 230 -2.59 9.22 13.29
CA TYR A 230 -3.43 9.45 12.11
C TYR A 230 -3.91 10.91 12.08
N ALA A 231 -4.34 11.44 13.23
CA ALA A 231 -4.72 12.85 13.35
C ALA A 231 -3.55 13.80 13.01
N LEU A 232 -2.32 13.47 13.41
CA LEU A 232 -1.14 14.24 13.00
C LEU A 232 -0.99 14.27 11.47
N ILE A 233 -1.05 13.11 10.81
CA ILE A 233 -0.90 13.02 9.35
C ILE A 233 -1.95 13.87 8.63
N HIS A 234 -3.23 13.70 8.99
CA HIS A 234 -4.31 14.47 8.37
C HIS A 234 -4.24 15.97 8.71
N SER A 235 -3.68 16.36 9.86
CA SER A 235 -3.46 17.77 10.18
C SER A 235 -2.35 18.42 9.32
N LEU A 236 -1.34 17.64 8.93
CA LEU A 236 -0.23 18.10 8.10
C LEU A 236 -0.60 18.12 6.61
N GLN A 237 -1.25 17.05 6.14
CA GLN A 237 -1.76 16.94 4.78
C GLN A 237 -3.16 16.28 4.79
N PRO A 238 -4.25 17.06 4.78
CA PRO A 238 -5.61 16.53 4.85
C PRO A 238 -6.00 15.56 3.72
N ALA A 239 -5.31 15.62 2.57
CA ALA A 239 -5.52 14.73 1.44
C ALA A 239 -4.66 13.45 1.47
N CYS A 240 -3.69 13.35 2.38
CA CYS A 240 -2.79 12.21 2.46
C CYS A 240 -3.55 11.01 3.00
N LEU A 241 -3.57 9.92 2.23
CA LEU A 241 -4.25 8.68 2.60
C LEU A 241 -3.42 7.88 3.61
N ILE A 242 -4.08 7.19 4.52
CA ILE A 242 -3.46 6.27 5.47
C ILE A 242 -3.92 4.85 5.17
N GLY A 243 -2.97 3.94 5.05
CA GLY A 243 -3.23 2.50 5.06
C GLY A 243 -2.22 1.82 5.98
N ASN A 244 -2.66 0.83 6.75
CA ASN A 244 -1.82 0.10 7.68
C ASN A 244 -1.91 -1.40 7.42
N ASN A 245 -0.78 -2.01 7.07
CA ASN A 245 -0.67 -3.42 6.73
C ASN A 245 -0.64 -4.30 7.99
N HIS A 246 -1.75 -4.30 8.74
CA HIS A 246 -1.89 -5.03 9.99
C HIS A 246 -2.71 -6.33 9.86
N HIS A 247 -3.10 -6.71 8.63
CA HIS A 247 -3.84 -7.95 8.30
C HIS A 247 -5.16 -8.15 9.10
N VAL A 248 -5.79 -7.03 9.47
CA VAL A 248 -7.12 -7.01 10.11
C VAL A 248 -8.01 -6.00 9.38
N THR A 249 -9.30 -5.94 9.73
CA THR A 249 -10.21 -4.94 9.17
C THR A 249 -9.75 -3.52 9.55
N PRO A 250 -9.78 -2.54 8.64
CA PRO A 250 -9.27 -1.20 8.88
C PRO A 250 -9.83 -0.51 10.14
N PHE A 251 -8.97 0.24 10.82
CA PHE A 251 -9.36 1.08 11.96
C PHE A 251 -9.90 2.45 11.53
N PRO A 252 -10.69 3.15 12.37
CA PRO A 252 -11.04 4.54 12.12
C PRO A 252 -9.80 5.42 11.90
N GLY A 253 -9.83 6.26 10.86
CA GLY A 253 -8.68 7.06 10.41
C GLY A 253 -7.94 6.46 9.22
N GLU A 254 -8.16 5.19 8.89
CA GLU A 254 -7.62 4.57 7.69
C GLU A 254 -8.50 4.86 6.46
N ASP A 255 -7.85 5.02 5.32
CA ASP A 255 -8.44 5.54 4.10
C ASP A 255 -8.47 4.50 2.96
N PHE A 256 -7.68 3.43 3.07
CA PHE A 256 -7.71 2.27 2.18
C PHE A 256 -7.34 0.99 2.94
N GLN A 257 -7.77 -0.16 2.41
CA GLN A 257 -7.48 -1.49 2.95
C GLN A 257 -6.47 -2.23 2.08
N MET A 258 -5.56 -2.97 2.72
CA MET A 258 -4.50 -3.70 2.04
C MET A 258 -4.69 -5.22 2.13
N PHE A 259 -4.25 -5.91 1.08
CA PHE A 259 -4.15 -7.37 1.00
C PHE A 259 -2.75 -7.73 0.51
N GLU A 260 -2.06 -8.59 1.25
CA GLU A 260 -0.67 -8.91 0.98
C GLU A 260 -0.56 -10.27 0.27
N ARG A 261 0.03 -10.26 -0.93
CA ARG A 261 0.27 -11.45 -1.78
C ARG A 261 -0.99 -12.23 -2.19
N ASP A 262 -2.15 -11.65 -1.97
CA ASP A 262 -3.46 -12.20 -2.28
C ASP A 262 -4.38 -11.10 -2.78
N LEU A 263 -5.31 -11.48 -3.65
CA LEU A 263 -6.40 -10.58 -4.06
C LEU A 263 -7.49 -10.54 -2.97
N PRO A 264 -8.34 -9.48 -2.92
CA PRO A 264 -9.40 -9.42 -1.93
C PRO A 264 -10.32 -10.65 -1.97
N GLY A 265 -10.57 -11.23 -0.80
CA GLY A 265 -11.37 -12.43 -0.61
C GLY A 265 -10.60 -13.75 -0.79
N GLU A 266 -9.30 -13.69 -1.05
CA GLU A 266 -8.39 -14.84 -1.03
C GLU A 266 -7.54 -14.81 0.25
N ASN A 267 -6.91 -15.94 0.57
CA ASN A 267 -6.01 -16.04 1.72
C ASN A 267 -4.98 -17.17 1.50
N SER A 268 -4.43 -17.27 0.29
CA SER A 268 -3.49 -18.34 -0.07
C SER A 268 -2.13 -18.16 0.61
N ALA A 269 -1.73 -16.92 0.91
CA ALA A 269 -0.52 -16.58 1.64
C ALA A 269 -0.71 -16.57 3.17
N GLY A 270 -1.96 -16.62 3.66
CA GLY A 270 -2.28 -16.59 5.08
C GLY A 270 -2.29 -15.20 5.72
N LEU A 271 -2.16 -14.13 4.93
CA LEU A 271 -2.05 -12.73 5.38
C LEU A 271 -3.28 -11.87 5.02
N SER A 272 -4.31 -12.49 4.42
CA SER A 272 -5.47 -11.80 3.82
C SER A 272 -6.83 -12.33 4.32
N GLY A 273 -6.86 -12.93 5.51
CA GLY A 273 -8.07 -13.53 6.11
C GLY A 273 -9.10 -12.53 6.68
N GLN A 274 -8.81 -11.24 6.65
CA GLN A 274 -9.66 -10.16 7.14
C GLN A 274 -10.93 -9.97 6.29
N SER A 275 -11.96 -9.37 6.89
CA SER A 275 -13.17 -8.97 6.14
C SER A 275 -12.87 -7.83 5.17
N ILE A 276 -13.50 -7.85 3.99
CA ILE A 276 -13.37 -6.78 3.00
C ILE A 276 -14.24 -5.59 3.42
N SER A 277 -13.62 -4.43 3.61
CA SER A 277 -14.27 -3.17 3.98
C SER A 277 -14.90 -2.46 2.77
N GLN A 278 -15.49 -1.28 3.01
CA GLN A 278 -16.01 -0.40 1.95
C GLN A 278 -15.00 0.67 1.52
N LEU A 279 -13.78 0.66 2.07
CA LEU A 279 -12.72 1.56 1.67
C LEU A 279 -12.18 1.18 0.27
N PRO A 280 -11.46 2.09 -0.42
CA PRO A 280 -10.54 1.69 -1.47
C PRO A 280 -9.72 0.47 -1.06
N LEU A 281 -9.49 -0.46 -2.00
CA LEU A 281 -8.71 -1.68 -1.76
C LEU A 281 -7.41 -1.62 -2.55
N GLU A 282 -6.32 -2.12 -1.98
CA GLU A 282 -5.04 -2.32 -2.64
C GLU A 282 -4.52 -3.72 -2.34
N THR A 283 -4.09 -4.44 -3.37
CA THR A 283 -3.28 -5.66 -3.19
C THR A 283 -1.83 -5.32 -3.49
N CYS A 284 -0.93 -5.61 -2.56
CA CYS A 284 0.50 -5.60 -2.84
C CYS A 284 0.98 -7.00 -3.22
N GLU A 285 1.78 -7.09 -4.28
CA GLU A 285 2.33 -8.36 -4.78
C GLU A 285 3.78 -8.18 -5.23
N THR A 286 4.57 -9.22 -5.08
CA THR A 286 5.99 -9.27 -5.47
C THR A 286 6.13 -9.63 -6.94
N MET A 287 7.07 -9.04 -7.66
CA MET A 287 7.32 -9.49 -9.04
C MET A 287 8.05 -10.84 -9.09
N ASN A 288 8.89 -11.14 -8.10
CA ASN A 288 9.48 -12.45 -7.85
C ASN A 288 8.97 -13.01 -6.50
N GLY A 289 9.80 -13.67 -5.69
CA GLY A 289 9.43 -14.21 -4.39
C GLY A 289 9.81 -13.34 -3.19
N MET A 290 10.34 -12.13 -3.40
CA MET A 290 10.86 -11.26 -2.34
C MET A 290 10.44 -9.79 -2.51
N TRP A 291 10.35 -9.06 -1.41
CA TRP A 291 10.14 -7.61 -1.44
C TRP A 291 11.46 -6.88 -1.74
N GLY A 292 12.44 -7.02 -0.86
CA GLY A 292 13.80 -6.51 -1.05
C GLY A 292 14.62 -7.35 -2.03
N TYR A 293 15.68 -6.75 -2.58
CA TYR A 293 16.53 -7.43 -3.55
C TYR A 293 17.15 -8.72 -2.98
N LYS A 294 16.99 -9.81 -3.73
CA LYS A 294 17.62 -11.12 -3.46
C LYS A 294 18.33 -11.62 -4.71
N ILE A 295 19.66 -11.70 -4.67
CA ILE A 295 20.49 -11.98 -5.86
C ILE A 295 20.20 -13.38 -6.45
N THR A 296 19.84 -14.34 -5.60
CA THR A 296 19.53 -15.72 -6.01
C THR A 296 18.09 -15.90 -6.50
N ASP A 297 17.21 -14.93 -6.29
CA ASP A 297 15.81 -15.03 -6.72
C ASP A 297 15.62 -14.47 -8.12
N GLN A 298 15.77 -15.36 -9.09
CA GLN A 298 15.53 -15.09 -10.51
C GLN A 298 14.13 -15.56 -10.95
N ASN A 299 13.28 -16.02 -10.03
CA ASN A 299 11.95 -16.57 -10.36
C ASN A 299 10.91 -15.45 -10.50
N TYR A 300 11.13 -14.58 -11.47
CA TYR A 300 10.19 -13.52 -11.81
C TYR A 300 8.92 -14.10 -12.43
N LYS A 301 7.76 -13.65 -11.95
CA LYS A 301 6.47 -13.91 -12.59
C LYS A 301 6.54 -13.43 -14.04
N SER A 302 5.97 -14.20 -14.95
CA SER A 302 5.91 -13.82 -16.37
C SER A 302 5.00 -12.60 -16.56
N THR A 303 5.22 -11.84 -17.64
CA THR A 303 4.33 -10.73 -18.01
C THR A 303 2.88 -11.17 -18.13
N HIS A 304 2.65 -12.37 -18.66
CA HIS A 304 1.30 -12.97 -18.70
C HIS A 304 0.67 -13.00 -17.31
N THR A 305 1.38 -13.55 -16.31
CA THR A 305 0.90 -13.60 -14.93
C THR A 305 0.68 -12.21 -14.36
N LEU A 306 1.59 -11.27 -14.58
CA LEU A 306 1.51 -9.91 -14.04
C LEU A 306 0.33 -9.11 -14.61
N ILE A 307 0.09 -9.19 -15.93
CA ILE A 307 -1.08 -8.58 -16.57
C ILE A 307 -2.37 -9.19 -16.01
N GLN A 308 -2.46 -10.52 -15.93
CA GLN A 308 -3.66 -11.15 -15.38
C GLN A 308 -3.89 -10.78 -13.91
N TYR A 309 -2.82 -10.60 -13.12
CA TYR A 309 -2.94 -10.17 -11.74
C TYR A 309 -3.51 -8.74 -11.64
N LEU A 310 -3.02 -7.82 -12.48
CA LEU A 310 -3.55 -6.45 -12.57
C LEU A 310 -5.04 -6.45 -12.95
N VAL A 311 -5.41 -7.22 -13.97
CA VAL A 311 -6.79 -7.33 -14.44
C VAL A 311 -7.69 -7.91 -13.34
N LYS A 312 -7.25 -8.98 -12.66
CA LYS A 312 -8.01 -9.58 -11.55
C LYS A 312 -8.17 -8.63 -10.38
N ALA A 313 -7.13 -7.87 -10.02
CA ALA A 313 -7.22 -6.82 -8.99
C ALA A 313 -8.28 -5.77 -9.37
N ALA A 314 -8.22 -5.24 -10.59
CA ALA A 314 -9.22 -4.29 -11.07
C ALA A 314 -10.65 -4.87 -11.06
N GLY A 315 -10.82 -6.12 -11.47
CA GLY A 315 -12.09 -6.83 -11.46
C GLY A 315 -12.66 -7.11 -10.05
N LYS A 316 -11.79 -7.21 -9.04
CA LYS A 316 -12.15 -7.25 -7.61
C LYS A 316 -12.22 -5.85 -6.98
N ASN A 317 -12.26 -4.81 -7.80
CA ASN A 317 -12.34 -3.41 -7.40
C ASN A 317 -11.14 -2.91 -6.57
N ALA A 318 -9.98 -3.56 -6.69
CA ALA A 318 -8.75 -3.19 -6.02
C ALA A 318 -7.72 -2.56 -6.98
N ASN A 319 -6.81 -1.78 -6.39
CA ASN A 319 -5.55 -1.42 -7.02
C ASN A 319 -4.54 -2.56 -6.88
N LEU A 320 -3.60 -2.65 -7.82
CA LEU A 320 -2.41 -3.48 -7.71
C LEU A 320 -1.19 -2.61 -7.43
N LEU A 321 -0.47 -2.92 -6.35
CA LEU A 321 0.83 -2.36 -6.00
C LEU A 321 1.91 -3.42 -6.24
N MET A 322 2.57 -3.35 -7.40
CA MET A 322 3.54 -4.36 -7.82
C MET A 322 4.95 -4.01 -7.34
N ASN A 323 5.59 -4.90 -6.57
CA ASN A 323 6.88 -4.65 -5.96
C ASN A 323 8.08 -5.00 -6.84
N ILE A 324 9.10 -4.16 -6.75
CA ILE A 324 10.45 -4.38 -7.25
C ILE A 324 11.45 -4.08 -6.12
N GLY A 325 12.42 -4.98 -5.89
CA GLY A 325 13.57 -4.73 -5.03
C GLY A 325 14.77 -4.19 -5.82
N PRO A 326 15.11 -2.89 -5.73
CA PRO A 326 16.24 -2.34 -6.47
C PRO A 326 17.59 -2.91 -6.02
N GLN A 327 18.54 -2.98 -6.96
CA GLN A 327 19.89 -3.48 -6.72
C GLN A 327 20.70 -2.54 -5.81
N PRO A 328 21.76 -3.01 -5.15
CA PRO A 328 22.58 -2.16 -4.27
C PRO A 328 23.28 -1.00 -5.00
N ASP A 329 23.47 -1.09 -6.32
CA ASP A 329 24.03 0.00 -7.13
C ASP A 329 23.01 1.10 -7.48
N GLY A 330 21.73 0.91 -7.17
CA GLY A 330 20.65 1.85 -7.49
C GLY A 330 19.95 1.61 -8.82
N CYS A 331 20.21 0.49 -9.51
CA CYS A 331 19.44 0.11 -10.69
C CYS A 331 18.22 -0.74 -10.32
N LEU A 332 17.10 -0.55 -11.04
CA LEU A 332 16.04 -1.55 -11.06
C LEU A 332 16.57 -2.84 -11.74
N PRO A 333 16.20 -4.05 -11.29
CA PRO A 333 16.59 -5.29 -11.94
C PRO A 333 16.16 -5.29 -13.42
N ALA A 334 17.04 -5.71 -14.32
CA ALA A 334 16.77 -5.66 -15.77
C ALA A 334 15.51 -6.44 -16.17
N VAL A 335 15.29 -7.61 -15.57
CA VAL A 335 14.07 -8.41 -15.80
C VAL A 335 12.83 -7.65 -15.33
N ALA A 336 12.89 -6.93 -14.21
CA ALA A 336 11.76 -6.12 -13.75
C ALA A 336 11.44 -4.99 -14.73
N VAL A 337 12.46 -4.31 -15.25
CA VAL A 337 12.29 -3.25 -16.27
C VAL A 337 11.69 -3.81 -17.57
N GLU A 338 12.08 -5.02 -17.99
CA GLU A 338 11.48 -5.72 -19.12
C GLU A 338 9.99 -5.99 -18.89
N ARG A 339 9.62 -6.55 -17.73
CA ARG A 339 8.21 -6.79 -17.37
C ARG A 339 7.40 -5.50 -17.31
N LEU A 340 7.94 -4.45 -16.72
CA LEU A 340 7.30 -3.12 -16.68
C LEU A 340 7.03 -2.60 -18.09
N LYS A 341 8.01 -2.72 -19.00
CA LYS A 341 7.84 -2.29 -20.39
C LYS A 341 6.72 -3.08 -21.08
N GLU A 342 6.71 -4.39 -20.96
CA GLU A 342 5.72 -5.24 -21.62
C GLU A 342 4.31 -5.04 -21.05
N MET A 343 4.18 -4.86 -19.73
CA MET A 343 2.93 -4.43 -19.11
C MET A 343 2.48 -3.06 -19.65
N GLY A 344 3.41 -2.11 -19.80
CA GLY A 344 3.14 -0.80 -20.39
C GLY A 344 2.63 -0.89 -21.83
N ASP A 345 3.20 -1.78 -22.64
CA ASP A 345 2.75 -2.01 -24.01
C ASP A 345 1.31 -2.56 -24.04
N TRP A 346 0.92 -3.40 -23.08
CA TRP A 346 -0.47 -3.84 -22.88
C TRP A 346 -1.37 -2.70 -22.39
N MET A 347 -0.94 -1.92 -21.38
CA MET A 347 -1.70 -0.79 -20.81
C MET A 347 -1.96 0.32 -21.81
N LYS A 348 -1.11 0.53 -22.82
CA LYS A 348 -1.37 1.50 -23.90
C LYS A 348 -2.61 1.14 -24.72
N VAL A 349 -2.90 -0.16 -24.87
CA VAL A 349 -4.05 -0.66 -25.64
C VAL A 349 -5.27 -0.78 -24.74
N TYR A 350 -5.12 -1.40 -23.56
CA TYR A 350 -6.23 -1.79 -22.71
C TYR A 350 -6.44 -0.90 -21.48
N GLY A 351 -5.62 0.14 -21.27
CA GLY A 351 -5.68 0.96 -20.05
C GLY A 351 -7.05 1.56 -19.75
N GLU A 352 -7.89 1.82 -20.76
CA GLU A 352 -9.26 2.30 -20.57
C GLU A 352 -10.18 1.29 -19.86
N THR A 353 -9.89 -0.01 -20.00
CA THR A 353 -10.64 -1.10 -19.35
C THR A 353 -10.17 -1.35 -17.91
N ILE A 354 -9.18 -0.58 -17.46
CA ILE A 354 -8.61 -0.63 -16.10
C ILE A 354 -8.82 0.72 -15.39
N TYR A 355 -8.24 1.81 -15.90
CA TYR A 355 -8.23 3.10 -15.22
C TYR A 355 -9.63 3.74 -15.08
N GLY A 356 -9.92 4.22 -13.88
CA GLY A 356 -11.21 4.82 -13.54
C GLY A 356 -12.39 3.84 -13.60
N THR A 357 -12.13 2.53 -13.65
CA THR A 357 -13.18 1.51 -13.57
C THR A 357 -13.52 1.17 -12.13
N ARG A 358 -14.64 0.46 -11.94
CA ARG A 358 -14.94 -0.30 -10.73
C ARG A 358 -15.10 -1.78 -11.08
N GLY A 359 -15.13 -2.64 -10.06
CA GLY A 359 -15.51 -4.04 -10.25
C GLY A 359 -16.88 -4.12 -10.94
N GLY A 360 -16.97 -4.92 -11.99
CA GLY A 360 -18.21 -5.03 -12.75
C GLY A 360 -19.28 -5.80 -12.00
N PHE A 361 -20.54 -5.62 -12.39
CA PHE A 361 -21.67 -6.30 -11.74
C PHE A 361 -21.72 -7.81 -12.00
N VAL A 362 -20.88 -8.34 -12.89
CA VAL A 362 -20.65 -9.78 -13.05
C VAL A 362 -19.42 -10.14 -12.22
N ALA A 363 -19.64 -10.90 -11.16
CA ALA A 363 -18.58 -11.32 -10.25
C ALA A 363 -17.48 -12.15 -10.98
N PRO A 364 -16.24 -12.15 -10.44
CA PRO A 364 -15.16 -13.02 -10.91
C PRO A 364 -15.55 -14.50 -10.99
N HIS A 365 -15.01 -15.19 -12.01
CA HIS A 365 -15.16 -16.63 -12.24
C HIS A 365 -13.84 -17.20 -12.82
N ASP A 366 -13.75 -18.52 -12.97
CA ASP A 366 -12.54 -19.18 -13.50
C ASP A 366 -12.11 -18.69 -14.89
N TRP A 367 -13.07 -18.24 -15.70
CA TRP A 367 -12.79 -17.70 -17.04
C TRP A 367 -12.18 -16.30 -17.01
N GLY A 368 -12.30 -15.54 -15.91
CA GLY A 368 -11.85 -14.17 -15.82
C GLY A 368 -12.71 -13.26 -14.93
N VAL A 369 -12.71 -11.97 -15.23
CA VAL A 369 -13.34 -10.93 -14.41
C VAL A 369 -14.07 -9.90 -15.26
N THR A 370 -14.84 -9.03 -14.62
CA THR A 370 -15.38 -7.84 -15.28
C THR A 370 -14.99 -6.56 -14.57
N THR A 371 -14.71 -5.53 -15.35
CA THR A 371 -14.62 -4.14 -14.88
C THR A 371 -15.73 -3.32 -15.52
N GLN A 372 -16.06 -2.18 -14.94
CA GLN A 372 -17.13 -1.32 -15.43
C GLN A 372 -16.75 0.15 -15.34
N LYS A 373 -17.14 0.90 -16.36
CA LYS A 373 -17.09 2.36 -16.39
C LYS A 373 -18.36 2.88 -17.04
N ASP A 374 -19.08 3.74 -16.35
CA ASP A 374 -20.38 4.27 -16.79
C ASP A 374 -21.36 3.12 -17.16
N ASN A 375 -21.85 3.13 -18.40
CA ASN A 375 -22.76 2.14 -18.98
C ASN A 375 -22.03 1.10 -19.84
N ARG A 376 -20.74 0.86 -19.59
CA ARG A 376 -19.89 -0.07 -20.32
C ARG A 376 -19.32 -1.11 -19.35
N LEU A 377 -19.56 -2.38 -19.68
CA LEU A 377 -18.97 -3.53 -19.01
C LEU A 377 -17.82 -4.03 -19.88
N PHE A 378 -16.63 -4.17 -19.31
CA PHE A 378 -15.50 -4.82 -19.95
C PHE A 378 -15.37 -6.22 -19.36
N VAL A 379 -15.49 -7.22 -20.22
CA VAL A 379 -15.40 -8.64 -19.88
C VAL A 379 -13.99 -9.11 -20.23
N HIS A 380 -13.16 -9.31 -19.22
CA HIS A 380 -11.77 -9.74 -19.35
C HIS A 380 -11.72 -11.26 -19.31
N ILE A 381 -11.54 -11.89 -20.47
CA ILE A 381 -11.52 -13.34 -20.61
C ILE A 381 -10.07 -13.81 -20.55
N LEU A 382 -9.73 -14.41 -19.42
CA LEU A 382 -8.36 -14.79 -19.04
C LEU A 382 -8.08 -16.29 -19.22
N ASN A 383 -9.11 -17.13 -19.06
CA ASN A 383 -8.95 -18.59 -19.09
C ASN A 383 -10.27 -19.31 -19.45
N LEU A 384 -10.78 -19.10 -20.66
CA LEU A 384 -11.98 -19.78 -21.16
C LEU A 384 -11.60 -20.99 -22.01
N GLN A 385 -12.17 -22.15 -21.72
CA GLN A 385 -11.87 -23.41 -22.45
C GLN A 385 -12.72 -23.59 -23.71
N ASP A 386 -13.86 -22.88 -23.79
CA ASP A 386 -14.84 -23.00 -24.85
C ASP A 386 -14.94 -21.70 -25.67
N LYS A 387 -15.66 -21.77 -26.80
CA LYS A 387 -15.99 -20.58 -27.60
C LYS A 387 -17.20 -19.81 -27.05
N VAL A 388 -17.85 -20.33 -26.01
CA VAL A 388 -19.12 -19.84 -25.51
C VAL A 388 -18.96 -19.46 -24.05
N LEU A 389 -19.36 -18.24 -23.71
CA LEU A 389 -19.32 -17.72 -22.35
C LEU A 389 -20.71 -17.25 -21.92
N TYR A 390 -21.23 -17.85 -20.85
CA TYR A 390 -22.41 -17.33 -20.17
C TYR A 390 -22.01 -16.22 -19.18
N LEU A 391 -22.73 -15.10 -19.23
CA LEU A 391 -22.57 -13.97 -18.32
C LEU A 391 -23.87 -13.74 -17.55
N PRO A 392 -23.86 -13.91 -16.21
CA PRO A 392 -25.04 -13.68 -15.36
C PRO A 392 -25.31 -12.18 -15.18
N THR A 393 -25.86 -11.55 -16.20
CA THR A 393 -26.16 -10.10 -16.20
C THR A 393 -27.51 -9.76 -15.54
N GLY A 394 -28.23 -10.78 -15.06
CA GLY A 394 -29.55 -10.62 -14.45
C GLY A 394 -30.56 -10.05 -15.44
N ASN A 395 -31.34 -9.06 -14.98
CA ASN A 395 -32.36 -8.39 -15.81
C ASN A 395 -31.83 -7.16 -16.55
N LYS A 396 -30.52 -6.86 -16.49
CA LYS A 396 -29.95 -5.68 -17.14
C LYS A 396 -30.14 -5.77 -18.66
N GLN A 397 -30.53 -4.65 -19.26
CA GLN A 397 -30.70 -4.58 -20.71
C GLN A 397 -29.34 -4.39 -21.38
N MET A 398 -28.76 -5.49 -21.84
CA MET A 398 -27.50 -5.50 -22.59
C MET A 398 -27.72 -5.04 -24.04
N LYS A 399 -26.79 -4.25 -24.58
CA LYS A 399 -26.82 -3.68 -25.93
C LYS A 399 -25.91 -4.47 -26.88
N LYS A 400 -24.88 -3.84 -27.45
CA LYS A 400 -23.96 -4.46 -28.39
C LYS A 400 -22.74 -4.98 -27.64
N ALA A 401 -22.31 -6.20 -27.96
CA ALA A 401 -21.02 -6.75 -27.57
C ALA A 401 -20.03 -6.62 -28.73
N VAL A 402 -18.84 -6.11 -28.45
CA VAL A 402 -17.74 -5.99 -29.43
C VAL A 402 -16.43 -6.41 -28.80
N ASP A 403 -15.55 -7.00 -29.59
CA ASP A 403 -14.15 -7.13 -29.21
C ASP A 403 -13.56 -5.72 -29.03
N PHE A 404 -12.86 -5.50 -27.90
CA PHE A 404 -12.49 -4.15 -27.48
C PHE A 404 -11.58 -3.46 -28.49
N VAL A 405 -10.60 -4.19 -29.04
CA VAL A 405 -9.58 -3.66 -29.96
C VAL A 405 -10.08 -3.64 -31.39
N SER A 406 -10.50 -4.78 -31.93
CA SER A 406 -10.90 -4.89 -33.34
C SER A 406 -12.25 -4.25 -33.63
N ARG A 407 -13.06 -4.00 -32.59
CA ARG A 407 -14.45 -3.53 -32.67
C ARG A 407 -15.38 -4.47 -33.46
N LYS A 408 -14.92 -5.68 -33.78
CA LYS A 408 -15.72 -6.71 -34.42
C LYS A 408 -16.87 -7.09 -33.50
N ALA A 409 -18.07 -7.21 -34.07
CA ALA A 409 -19.25 -7.62 -33.31
C ALA A 409 -19.07 -9.05 -32.78
N VAL A 410 -19.34 -9.24 -31.49
CA VAL A 410 -19.43 -10.56 -30.86
C VAL A 410 -20.89 -10.96 -30.80
N LYS A 411 -21.19 -12.19 -31.21
CA LYS A 411 -22.56 -12.70 -31.17
C LYS A 411 -22.99 -12.82 -29.70
N MET A 412 -24.06 -12.11 -29.34
CA MET A 412 -24.65 -12.13 -28.01
C MET A 412 -26.11 -12.55 -28.09
N GLN A 413 -26.50 -13.55 -27.28
CA GLN A 413 -27.86 -14.06 -27.20
C GLN A 413 -28.39 -13.86 -25.78
N LYS A 414 -29.59 -13.30 -25.64
CA LYS A 414 -30.27 -13.21 -24.35
C LYS A 414 -30.77 -14.59 -23.93
N CYS A 415 -30.57 -14.96 -22.67
CA CYS A 415 -31.10 -16.17 -22.06
C CYS A 415 -31.66 -15.87 -20.67
N GLN A 416 -32.22 -16.89 -20.00
CA GLN A 416 -32.71 -16.72 -18.64
C GLN A 416 -31.56 -16.37 -17.70
N GLY A 417 -31.68 -15.24 -16.99
CA GLY A 417 -30.69 -14.79 -16.01
C GLY A 417 -29.45 -14.08 -16.57
N GLY A 418 -29.31 -13.94 -17.89
CA GLY A 418 -28.17 -13.24 -18.46
C GLY A 418 -28.05 -13.26 -19.98
N VAL A 419 -26.81 -13.30 -20.46
CA VAL A 419 -26.48 -13.37 -21.89
C VAL A 419 -25.42 -14.43 -22.16
N ILE A 420 -25.43 -14.97 -23.38
CA ILE A 420 -24.40 -15.87 -23.89
C ILE A 420 -23.61 -15.12 -24.96
N LEU A 421 -22.28 -15.06 -24.81
CA LEU A 421 -21.35 -14.63 -25.84
C LEU A 421 -20.85 -15.83 -26.63
N THR A 422 -20.78 -15.72 -27.95
CA THR A 422 -20.12 -16.70 -28.83
C THR A 422 -18.94 -16.04 -29.54
N LEU A 423 -17.75 -16.52 -29.24
CA LEU A 423 -16.47 -16.09 -29.79
C LEU A 423 -16.13 -16.88 -31.06
N ASP A 424 -15.29 -16.33 -31.92
CA ASP A 424 -14.87 -16.99 -33.16
C ASP A 424 -13.99 -18.24 -32.88
N ALA A 425 -13.18 -18.15 -31.84
CA ALA A 425 -12.24 -19.17 -31.39
C ALA A 425 -12.16 -19.21 -29.86
N VAL A 426 -11.56 -20.27 -29.32
CA VAL A 426 -11.22 -20.32 -27.89
C VAL A 426 -10.14 -19.26 -27.64
N PRO A 427 -10.30 -18.36 -26.66
CA PRO A 427 -9.31 -17.32 -26.37
C PRO A 427 -7.95 -17.90 -25.99
N THR A 428 -6.89 -17.37 -26.58
CA THR A 428 -5.49 -17.72 -26.26
C THR A 428 -4.63 -16.52 -25.88
N ALA A 429 -5.20 -15.32 -25.96
CA ALA A 429 -4.54 -14.08 -25.54
C ALA A 429 -4.39 -14.04 -24.01
N VAL A 430 -3.41 -13.27 -23.52
CA VAL A 430 -3.23 -13.00 -22.08
C VAL A 430 -4.51 -12.46 -21.43
N ASP A 431 -5.25 -11.64 -22.18
CA ASP A 431 -6.56 -11.10 -21.84
C ASP A 431 -7.31 -10.78 -23.14
N GLN A 432 -8.43 -11.46 -23.38
CA GLN A 432 -9.36 -11.10 -24.44
C GLN A 432 -10.51 -10.28 -23.86
N VAL A 433 -10.56 -9.00 -24.23
CA VAL A 433 -11.55 -8.06 -23.67
C VAL A 433 -12.73 -7.86 -24.61
N ILE A 434 -13.93 -8.15 -24.12
CA ILE A 434 -15.20 -7.83 -24.80
C ILE A 434 -15.86 -6.65 -24.09
N GLU A 435 -16.18 -5.60 -24.85
CA GLU A 435 -16.97 -4.47 -24.36
C GLU A 435 -18.46 -4.71 -24.62
N ILE A 436 -19.28 -4.56 -23.58
CA ILE A 436 -20.74 -4.64 -23.67
C ILE A 436 -21.35 -3.37 -23.09
N GLY A 437 -22.11 -2.63 -23.92
CA GLY A 437 -22.94 -1.53 -23.42
C GLY A 437 -24.19 -2.05 -22.71
N PHE A 438 -24.68 -1.34 -21.70
CA PHE A 438 -25.95 -1.67 -21.02
C PHE A 438 -26.76 -0.42 -20.66
N ILE A 439 -27.94 -0.60 -20.07
CA ILE A 439 -28.78 0.48 -19.50
C ILE A 439 -28.81 0.28 -17.99
N GLN A 440 -28.53 1.36 -17.24
CA GLN A 440 -28.47 1.36 -15.78
C GLN A 440 -29.81 1.03 -15.15
#